data_AF-A0A497C616-F1
#
_entry.id   AF-A0A497C616-F1
#
_cell.length_a   1.000
_cell.length_b   1.000
_cell.length_c   1.000
_cell.angle_alpha   90.00
_cell.angle_beta   90.00
_cell.angle_gamma   90.00
#
_symmetry.space_group_name_H-M   'P 1'
#
loop_
_entity.id
_entity.type
_entity.pdbx_description
1 polymer ?
#
loop_
_entity_poly.entity_id
_entity_poly.type
_entity_poly.pdbx_seq_one_letter_code
_entity_poly.pdbx_strand_id
1 'polypeptide(L)'
;MIQTKKKYENPTLKDWIIGIGLIVIFLGFIGIGAFLLIPDHWIWWLSLVLVGTLLLTLNQNKNYAYRCRECGHEFEIRFITNLISPHGVDKEGSWLWVKCPSCKTRGKVSLIRIVKEE
;
A
#
# COMPACT_ATOMS: atom_id res chain seq x y z
N MET A 1 15.65 -23.54 5.70
CA MET A 1 14.59 -22.51 5.59
C MET A 1 14.80 -21.52 6.72
N ILE A 2 15.50 -20.41 6.46
CA ILE A 2 15.74 -19.35 7.45
C ILE A 2 14.43 -18.59 7.58
N GLN A 3 13.68 -18.81 8.66
CA GLN A 3 12.53 -17.97 9.03
C GLN A 3 13.09 -16.61 9.44
N THR A 4 13.24 -15.70 8.48
CA THR A 4 13.56 -14.30 8.78
C THR A 4 12.41 -13.74 9.62
N LYS A 5 12.67 -13.47 10.90
CA LYS A 5 11.70 -12.81 11.79
C LYS A 5 11.41 -11.44 11.18
N LYS A 6 10.24 -11.27 10.57
CA LYS A 6 9.78 -9.96 10.12
C LYS A 6 9.61 -9.09 11.36
N LYS A 7 10.36 -7.99 11.46
CA LYS A 7 10.20 -7.01 12.52
C LYS A 7 9.23 -5.95 12.03
N TYR A 8 8.26 -5.58 12.85
CA TYR A 8 7.24 -4.61 12.48
C TYR A 8 7.46 -3.30 13.23
N GLU A 9 7.48 -2.20 12.49
CA GLU A 9 7.72 -0.86 13.03
C GLU A 9 6.58 0.09 12.65
N ASN A 10 6.32 1.10 13.48
CA ASN A 10 5.36 2.13 13.15
C ASN A 10 5.88 2.97 11.97
N PRO A 11 5.04 3.30 10.98
CA PRO A 11 5.47 4.09 9.83
C PRO A 11 5.94 5.48 10.29
N THR A 12 7.09 5.91 9.78
CA THR A 12 7.66 7.23 10.10
C THR A 12 7.12 8.30 9.14
N LEU A 13 7.20 9.58 9.54
CA LEU A 13 6.85 10.71 8.65
C LEU A 13 7.66 10.69 7.35
N LYS A 14 8.91 10.21 7.39
CA LYS A 14 9.77 10.07 6.21
C LYS A 14 9.18 9.05 5.21
N ASP A 15 8.66 7.94 5.69
CA ASP A 15 8.05 6.91 4.83
C ASP A 15 6.80 7.44 4.12
N TRP A 16 6.02 8.27 4.83
CA TRP A 16 4.87 8.98 4.25
C TRP A 16 5.27 9.97 3.15
N ILE A 17 6.33 10.76 3.39
CA ILE A 17 6.84 11.72 2.40
C ILE A 17 7.36 10.99 1.16
N ILE A 18 8.10 9.89 1.33
CA ILE A 18 8.59 9.06 0.22
C ILE A 18 7.41 8.47 -0.56
N GLY A 19 6.40 7.94 0.13
CA GLY A 19 5.19 7.40 -0.49
C GLY A 19 4.44 8.45 -1.31
N ILE A 20 4.19 9.63 -0.75
CA ILE A 20 3.54 10.75 -1.45
C ILE A 20 4.38 11.21 -2.64
N GLY A 21 5.70 11.35 -2.47
CA GLY A 21 6.61 11.76 -3.53
C GLY A 21 6.56 10.81 -4.74
N LEU A 22 6.55 9.49 -4.50
CA LEU A 22 6.41 8.49 -5.55
C LEU A 22 5.07 8.59 -6.30
N ILE A 23 3.98 8.85 -5.57
CA ILE A 23 2.64 9.04 -6.18
C ILE A 23 2.63 10.28 -7.07
N VAL A 24 3.16 11.41 -6.58
CA VAL A 24 3.22 12.66 -7.36
C VAL A 24 4.05 12.49 -8.63
N ILE A 25 5.21 11.83 -8.53
CA ILE A 25 6.05 11.51 -9.69
C ILE A 25 5.29 10.65 -10.70
N PHE A 26 4.59 9.61 -10.23
CA PHE A 26 3.81 8.74 -11.10
C PHE A 26 2.66 9.48 -11.80
N LEU A 27 1.95 10.36 -11.10
CA LEU A 27 0.92 11.21 -11.71
C LEU A 27 1.50 12.16 -12.76
N GLY A 28 2.70 12.70 -12.53
CA GLY A 28 3.44 13.49 -13.52
C GLY A 28 3.73 12.68 -14.79
N PHE A 29 4.23 11.45 -14.66
CA PHE A 29 4.46 10.56 -15.80
C PHE A 29 3.18 10.21 -16.56
N ILE A 30 2.07 9.95 -15.86
CA ILE A 30 0.77 9.70 -16.49
C ILE A 30 0.30 10.94 -17.26
N GLY A 31 0.42 12.12 -16.66
CA GLY A 31 -0.02 13.38 -17.27
C GLY A 31 0.78 13.74 -18.53
N ILE A 32 2.12 13.65 -18.45
CA ILE A 32 3.00 13.86 -19.60
C ILE A 32 2.73 12.80 -20.67
N GLY A 33 2.62 11.53 -20.25
CA GLY A 33 2.29 10.44 -21.14
C GLY A 33 0.94 10.62 -21.82
N ALA A 34 -0.06 11.15 -21.12
CA ALA A 34 -1.39 11.39 -21.67
C ALA A 34 -1.33 12.40 -22.81
N PHE A 35 -0.61 13.51 -22.60
CA PHE A 35 -0.45 14.55 -23.61
C PHE A 35 0.27 14.04 -24.87
N LEU A 36 1.28 13.18 -24.71
CA LEU A 36 2.10 12.68 -25.83
C LEU A 36 1.51 11.45 -26.54
N LEU A 37 0.93 10.50 -25.81
CA LEU A 37 0.57 9.18 -26.34
C LEU A 37 -0.91 9.02 -26.67
N ILE A 38 -1.82 9.83 -26.12
CA ILE A 38 -3.26 9.70 -26.43
C ILE A 38 -3.58 9.92 -27.92
N PRO A 39 -3.00 10.91 -28.62
CA PRO A 39 -3.37 11.19 -30.01
C PRO A 39 -3.11 10.04 -30.99
N ASP A 40 -1.95 9.37 -30.87
CA ASP A 40 -1.54 8.31 -31.81
C ASP A 40 -1.58 6.89 -31.20
N HIS A 41 -1.36 6.75 -29.90
CA HIS A 41 -0.91 5.51 -29.26
C HIS A 41 -1.57 5.26 -27.89
N TRP A 42 -2.89 5.47 -27.79
CA TRP A 42 -3.65 5.35 -26.53
C TRP A 42 -3.49 4.00 -25.80
N ILE A 43 -3.26 2.89 -26.53
CA ILE A 43 -3.02 1.56 -25.95
C ILE A 43 -1.70 1.51 -25.15
N TRP A 44 -0.66 2.18 -25.64
CA TRP A 44 0.62 2.27 -24.94
C TRP A 44 0.50 3.11 -23.68
N TRP A 45 -0.30 4.18 -23.74
CA TRP A 45 -0.63 4.96 -22.55
C TRP A 45 -1.36 4.13 -21.49
N LEU A 46 -2.39 3.37 -21.87
CA LEU A 46 -3.09 2.47 -20.94
C LEU A 46 -2.16 1.41 -20.34
N SER A 47 -1.24 0.86 -21.15
CA SER A 47 -0.26 -0.09 -20.68
C SER A 47 0.69 0.53 -19.65
N LEU A 48 1.13 1.78 -19.86
CA LEU A 48 1.95 2.53 -18.90
C LEU A 48 1.22 2.74 -17.57
N VAL A 49 -0.05 3.17 -17.63
CA VAL A 49 -0.89 3.36 -16.44
C VAL A 49 -1.05 2.05 -15.67
N LEU A 50 -1.37 0.96 -16.37
CA LEU A 50 -1.56 -0.36 -15.78
C LEU A 50 -0.28 -0.87 -15.10
N VAL A 51 0.84 -0.86 -15.82
CA VAL A 51 2.14 -1.34 -15.32
C VAL A 51 2.62 -0.50 -14.13
N GLY A 52 2.54 0.84 -14.23
CA GLY A 52 2.97 1.71 -13.14
C GLY A 52 2.13 1.54 -11.88
N THR A 53 0.81 1.34 -12.03
CA THR A 53 -0.10 1.07 -10.91
C THR A 53 0.25 -0.26 -10.24
N LEU A 54 0.53 -1.30 -11.02
CA LEU A 54 0.96 -2.60 -10.50
C LEU A 54 2.28 -2.50 -9.74
N LEU A 55 3.27 -1.78 -10.26
CA LEU A 55 4.56 -1.60 -9.60
C LEU A 55 4.45 -0.87 -8.26
N LEU A 56 3.73 0.25 -8.22
CA LEU A 56 3.45 0.99 -6.98
C LEU A 56 2.79 0.10 -5.93
N THR A 57 1.81 -0.68 -6.36
CA THR A 57 1.03 -1.55 -5.50
C THR A 57 1.85 -2.74 -4.99
N LEU A 58 2.64 -3.38 -5.85
CA LEU A 58 3.52 -4.47 -5.46
C LEU A 58 4.59 -4.00 -4.47
N ASN A 59 5.09 -2.78 -4.66
CA ASN A 59 6.02 -2.17 -3.71
C ASN A 59 5.35 -1.91 -2.35
N GLN A 60 4.13 -1.37 -2.35
CA GLN A 60 3.35 -1.20 -1.11
C GLN A 60 3.11 -2.54 -0.40
N ASN A 61 2.63 -3.56 -1.11
CA ASN A 61 2.29 -4.84 -0.49
C ASN A 61 3.50 -5.59 0.10
N LYS A 62 4.72 -5.33 -0.39
CA LYS A 62 5.96 -5.94 0.13
C LYS A 62 6.49 -5.25 1.39
N ASN A 63 6.11 -4.00 1.62
CA ASN A 63 6.71 -3.15 2.65
C ASN A 63 5.78 -2.88 3.84
N TYR A 64 4.49 -3.21 3.72
CA TYR A 64 3.50 -2.92 4.76
C TYR A 64 2.69 -4.16 5.16
N ALA A 65 2.40 -4.25 6.45
CA ALA A 65 1.49 -5.20 7.06
C ALA A 65 0.44 -4.42 7.87
N TYR A 66 -0.50 -5.13 8.49
CA TYR A 66 -1.56 -4.52 9.28
C TYR A 66 -1.64 -5.16 10.66
N ARG A 67 -1.89 -4.34 11.68
CA ARG A 67 -2.09 -4.77 13.06
C ARG A 67 -3.54 -4.54 13.48
N CYS A 68 -4.20 -5.57 14.00
CA CYS A 68 -5.55 -5.43 14.53
C CYS A 68 -5.56 -4.56 15.79
N ARG A 69 -6.41 -3.53 15.85
CA ARG A 69 -6.52 -2.68 17.04
C ARG A 69 -7.21 -3.36 18.24
N GLU A 70 -8.01 -4.41 17.99
CA GLU A 70 -8.72 -5.17 19.02
C GLU A 70 -7.83 -6.22 19.70
N CYS A 71 -7.14 -7.05 18.91
CA CYS A 71 -6.38 -8.20 19.42
C CYS A 71 -4.86 -8.10 19.24
N GLY A 72 -4.37 -7.03 18.61
CA GLY A 72 -2.94 -6.83 18.36
C GLY A 72 -2.32 -7.75 17.30
N HIS A 73 -3.09 -8.65 16.68
CA HIS A 73 -2.56 -9.61 15.71
C HIS A 73 -2.10 -8.91 14.42
N GLU A 74 -0.92 -9.31 13.94
CA GLU A 74 -0.26 -8.75 12.76
C GLU A 74 -0.44 -9.68 11.56
N PHE A 75 -0.89 -9.14 10.44
CA PHE A 75 -1.16 -9.92 9.24
C PHE A 75 -1.01 -9.09 7.97
N GLU A 76 -0.70 -9.78 6.88
CA GLU A 76 -0.67 -9.20 5.54
C GLU A 76 -2.05 -9.34 4.90
N ILE A 77 -2.48 -8.31 4.18
CA ILE A 77 -3.77 -8.27 3.51
C ILE A 77 -3.54 -8.38 2.01
N ARG A 78 -4.40 -9.13 1.32
CA ARG A 78 -4.33 -9.21 -0.15
C ARG A 78 -4.65 -7.85 -0.76
N PHE A 79 -3.97 -7.53 -1.86
CA PHE A 79 -4.17 -6.31 -2.64
C PHE A 79 -5.65 -5.95 -2.87
N ILE A 80 -6.44 -6.91 -3.40
CA ILE A 80 -7.85 -6.68 -3.73
C ILE A 80 -8.64 -6.26 -2.48
N THR A 81 -8.34 -6.91 -1.35
CA THR A 81 -8.97 -6.57 -0.08
C THR A 81 -8.55 -5.17 0.37
N ASN A 82 -7.27 -4.80 0.25
CA ASN A 82 -6.80 -3.45 0.61
C ASN A 82 -7.45 -2.36 -0.27
N LEU A 83 -7.63 -2.60 -1.57
CA LEU A 83 -8.18 -1.63 -2.51
C LEU A 83 -9.69 -1.37 -2.28
N ILE A 84 -10.44 -2.43 -1.99
CA ILE A 84 -11.91 -2.35 -1.85
C ILE A 84 -12.32 -1.99 -0.42
N SER A 85 -11.42 -2.16 0.55
CA SER A 85 -11.76 -1.92 1.96
C SER A 85 -11.80 -0.42 2.28
N PRO A 86 -12.76 0.01 3.12
CA PRO A 86 -12.79 1.37 3.63
C PRO A 86 -11.49 1.72 4.35
N HIS A 87 -10.89 2.83 3.97
CA HIS A 87 -9.64 3.35 4.55
C HIS A 87 -9.85 4.77 5.07
N GLY A 88 -9.06 5.15 6.06
CA GLY A 88 -9.09 6.50 6.62
C GLY A 88 -7.84 6.80 7.44
N VAL A 89 -7.81 7.99 8.04
CA VAL A 89 -6.76 8.43 8.95
C VAL A 89 -7.42 8.97 10.20
N ASP A 90 -6.94 8.55 11.37
CA ASP A 90 -7.34 9.10 12.66
C ASP A 90 -6.10 9.45 13.52
N LYS A 91 -6.30 9.82 14.79
CA LYS A 91 -5.22 10.21 15.71
C LYS A 91 -4.16 9.12 15.93
N GLU A 92 -4.51 7.86 15.67
CA GLU A 92 -3.63 6.69 15.78
C GLU A 92 -2.96 6.35 14.44
N GLY A 93 -3.16 7.16 13.40
CA GLY A 93 -2.60 7.00 12.07
C GLY A 93 -3.58 6.44 11.05
N SER A 94 -3.05 5.92 9.94
CA SER A 94 -3.87 5.31 8.89
C SER A 94 -4.52 4.02 9.39
N TRP A 95 -5.80 3.84 9.08
CA TRP A 95 -6.54 2.63 9.36
C TRP A 95 -7.24 2.07 8.12
N LEU A 96 -7.42 0.76 8.15
CA LEU A 96 -8.20 0.01 7.17
C LEU A 96 -9.31 -0.76 7.91
N TRP A 97 -10.51 -0.84 7.33
CA TRP A 97 -11.62 -1.61 7.91
C TRP A 97 -11.70 -3.02 7.31
N VAL A 98 -11.19 -4.01 8.02
CA VAL A 98 -11.16 -5.41 7.55
C VAL A 98 -11.49 -6.40 8.66
N LYS A 99 -11.80 -7.64 8.25
CA LYS A 99 -11.96 -8.76 9.17
C LYS A 99 -10.60 -9.29 9.59
N CYS A 100 -10.30 -9.32 10.89
CA CYS A 100 -9.08 -9.93 11.40
C CYS A 100 -9.12 -11.46 11.25
N PRO A 101 -8.07 -12.12 10.76
CA PRO A 101 -8.03 -13.58 10.63
C PRO A 101 -7.95 -14.29 12.00
N SER A 102 -7.39 -13.65 13.03
CA SER A 102 -7.22 -14.23 14.36
C SER A 102 -8.50 -14.11 15.20
N CYS A 103 -8.96 -12.90 15.52
CA CYS A 103 -10.16 -12.71 16.35
C CYS A 103 -11.48 -12.77 15.58
N LYS A 104 -11.45 -12.85 14.24
CA LYS A 104 -12.62 -12.86 13.33
C LYS A 104 -13.53 -11.63 13.40
N THR A 105 -13.19 -10.63 14.21
CA THR A 105 -13.91 -9.35 14.29
C THR A 105 -13.59 -8.47 13.10
N ARG A 106 -14.60 -7.75 12.57
CA ARG A 106 -14.40 -6.65 11.62
C ARG A 106 -14.19 -5.37 12.40
N GLY A 107 -13.12 -4.65 12.09
CA GLY A 107 -12.82 -3.40 12.75
C GLY A 107 -11.63 -2.70 12.09
N LYS A 108 -11.15 -1.66 12.77
CA LYS A 108 -9.98 -0.90 12.33
C LYS A 108 -8.70 -1.71 12.55
N VAL A 109 -7.86 -1.72 11.54
CA VAL A 109 -6.48 -2.21 11.63
C VAL A 109 -5.53 -1.06 11.31
N SER A 110 -4.43 -0.93 12.04
CA SER A 110 -3.39 0.07 11.80
C SER A 110 -2.36 -0.44 10.80
N LEU A 111 -1.86 0.46 9.96
CA LEU A 111 -0.78 0.17 9.03
C LEU A 111 0.56 0.09 9.80
N ILE A 112 1.31 -0.99 9.58
CA ILE A 112 2.65 -1.21 10.15
C ILE A 112 3.64 -1.50 9.02
N ARG A 113 4.89 -1.06 9.17
CA ARG A 113 5.95 -1.31 8.18
C ARG A 113 6.64 -2.63 8.47
N ILE A 114 6.93 -3.39 7.42
CA ILE A 114 7.77 -4.59 7.49
C ILE A 114 9.23 -4.14 7.37
N VAL A 115 10.01 -4.35 8.43
CA VAL A 115 11.47 -4.19 8.44
C VAL A 115 12.07 -5.57 8.20
N LYS A 116 12.83 -5.71 7.11
CA LYS A 116 13.69 -6.88 6.91
C LYS A 116 14.91 -6.68 7.79
N GLU A 117 15.13 -7.55 8.77
CA GLU A 117 16.45 -7.68 9.37
C GLU A 117 17.39 -8.23 8.30
N GLU A 118 18.45 -7.47 8.02
CA GLU A 118 19.53 -7.77 7.08
C GLU A 118 20.52 -8.75 7.69
#